data_AF-A0AAW5UFS1-F1
#
_entry.id   AF-A0AAW5UFS1-F1
#
_cell.length_a   1.000
_cell.length_b   1.000
_cell.length_c   1.000
_cell.angle_alpha   90.00
_cell.angle_beta   90.00
_cell.angle_gamma   90.00
#
_symmetry.space_group_name_H-M   'P 1'
#
loop_
_entity.id
_entity.type
_entity.pdbx_description
1 polymer ?
#
loop_
_entity_poly.entity_id
_entity_poly.type
_entity_poly.pdbx_seq_one_letter_code
_entity_poly.pdbx_strand_id
1 'polypeptide(L)'
;MIETFTKEEQAIFIVALFLLLFAIVMSYAMVQDYRIYLDGNNKARYSFCDFIKRGRYYIYLFLRQSFVIILGMTVYLTAMRE
;
A
#
# COMPACT_ATOMS: atom_id res chain seq x y z
N MET A 1 -9.36 -22.89 23.25
CA MET A 1 -10.10 -21.63 23.47
C MET A 1 -9.72 -20.71 22.32
N ILE A 2 -10.63 -20.46 21.38
CA ILE A 2 -10.39 -19.50 20.29
C ILE A 2 -10.82 -18.15 20.85
N GLU A 3 -9.86 -17.24 21.06
CA GLU A 3 -10.18 -15.86 21.40
C GLU A 3 -10.98 -15.24 20.26
N THR A 4 -12.25 -14.92 20.52
CA THR A 4 -13.07 -14.15 19.60
C THR A 4 -12.69 -12.68 19.72
N PHE A 5 -12.03 -12.16 18.68
CA PHE A 5 -11.75 -10.72 18.54
C PHE A 5 -13.02 -9.89 18.72
N THR A 6 -12.88 -8.76 19.40
CA THR A 6 -13.94 -7.75 19.51
C THR A 6 -14.28 -7.15 18.13
N LYS A 7 -15.47 -6.56 17.99
CA LYS A 7 -15.89 -5.93 16.72
C LYS A 7 -14.93 -4.84 16.24
N GLU A 8 -14.28 -4.14 17.17
CA GLU A 8 -13.32 -3.07 16.89
C GLU A 8 -12.01 -3.64 16.34
N GLU A 9 -11.47 -4.68 16.98
CA GLU A 9 -10.26 -5.36 16.53
C GLU A 9 -10.46 -6.01 15.15
N GLN A 10 -11.63 -6.59 14.91
CA GLN A 10 -12.00 -7.12 13.58
C GLN A 10 -12.02 -6.04 12.51
N ALA A 11 -12.57 -4.85 12.81
CA ALA A 11 -12.59 -3.74 11.87
C ALA A 11 -11.18 -3.24 11.53
N ILE A 12 -10.32 -3.07 12.54
CA ILE A 12 -8.91 -2.68 12.35
C ILE A 12 -8.19 -3.74 11.50
N PHE A 13 -8.40 -5.02 11.79
CA PHE A 13 -7.79 -6.12 11.03
C PHE A 13 -8.22 -6.11 9.55
N ILE A 14 -9.50 -5.89 9.27
CA ILE A 14 -10.03 -5.79 7.90
C ILE A 14 -9.39 -4.61 7.15
N VAL A 15 -9.30 -3.43 7.80
CA VAL A 15 -8.66 -2.24 7.19
C VAL A 15 -7.18 -2.50 6.92
N ALA A 16 -6.46 -3.14 7.85
CA ALA A 16 -5.08 -3.53 7.66
C ALA A 16 -4.90 -4.53 6.49
N LEU A 17 -5.82 -5.49 6.35
CA LEU A 17 -5.83 -6.44 5.25
C LEU A 17 -6.04 -5.74 3.89
N PHE A 18 -6.95 -4.77 3.81
CA PHE A 18 -7.15 -3.97 2.60
C PHE A 18 -5.91 -3.15 2.25
N LEU A 19 -5.26 -2.51 3.24
CA LEU A 19 -4.01 -1.79 3.03
C LEU A 19 -2.89 -2.71 2.52
N LEU A 20 -2.81 -3.93 3.05
CA LEU A 20 -1.84 -4.93 2.61
C LEU A 20 -2.09 -5.37 1.16
N LEU A 21 -3.33 -5.70 0.83
CA LEU A 21 -3.71 -6.06 -0.55
C LEU A 21 -3.41 -4.91 -1.52
N PHE A 22 -3.72 -3.68 -1.13
CA PHE A 22 -3.41 -2.50 -1.91
C PHE A 22 -1.90 -2.33 -2.10
N ALA A 23 -1.09 -2.52 -1.05
CA ALA A 23 0.37 -2.47 -1.14
C ALA A 23 0.92 -3.50 -2.14
N ILE A 24 0.38 -4.72 -2.14
CA ILE A 24 0.78 -5.79 -3.07
C ILE A 24 0.45 -5.40 -4.52
N VAL A 25 -0.77 -4.91 -4.77
CA VAL A 25 -1.20 -4.48 -6.11
C VAL A 25 -0.33 -3.33 -6.62
N MET A 26 -0.06 -2.34 -5.78
CA MET A 26 0.79 -1.20 -6.15
C MET A 26 2.23 -1.65 -6.44
N SER A 27 2.77 -2.56 -5.63
CA SER A 27 4.11 -3.12 -5.85
C SER A 27 4.18 -3.92 -7.15
N TYR A 28 3.15 -4.74 -7.42
CA TYR A 28 3.07 -5.52 -8.65
C TYR A 28 3.02 -4.61 -9.88
N ALA A 29 2.16 -3.59 -9.87
CA ALA A 29 2.06 -2.62 -10.95
C ALA A 29 3.40 -1.90 -11.20
N MET A 30 4.11 -1.52 -10.12
CA MET A 30 5.42 -0.88 -10.22
C MET A 30 6.48 -1.81 -10.84
N VAL A 31 6.49 -3.10 -10.47
CA VAL A 31 7.38 -4.11 -11.05
C VAL A 31 7.05 -4.34 -12.52
N GLN A 32 5.77 -4.45 -12.87
CA GLN A 32 5.33 -4.68 -14.23
C GLN A 32 5.73 -3.53 -15.16
N ASP A 33 5.48 -2.29 -14.75
CA ASP A 33 5.85 -1.10 -15.51
C ASP A 33 7.37 -1.01 -15.71
N TYR A 34 8.13 -1.34 -14.66
CA TYR A 34 9.59 -1.37 -14.75
C TYR A 34 10.12 -2.50 -15.65
N ARG A 35 9.46 -3.66 -15.68
CA ARG A 35 9.80 -4.75 -16.61
C ARG A 35 9.59 -4.33 -18.06
N ILE A 36 8.47 -3.66 -18.37
CA ILE A 36 8.20 -3.12 -19.71
C ILE A 36 9.27 -2.11 -20.11
N TYR A 37 9.70 -1.26 -19.17
CA TYR A 37 10.79 -0.31 -19.41
C TYR A 37 12.13 -1.00 -19.72
N LEU A 38 12.48 -2.07 -18.99
CA LEU A 38 13.71 -2.82 -19.25
C LEU A 38 13.65 -3.57 -20.59
N ASP A 39 12.50 -4.16 -20.93
CA ASP A 39 12.29 -4.88 -22.19
C ASP A 39 12.40 -3.95 -23.41
N GLY A 40 11.85 -2.74 -23.32
CA GLY A 40 11.97 -1.72 -24.36
C GLY A 40 13.38 -1.13 -24.53
N ASN A 41 14.26 -1.29 -23.54
CA ASN A 41 15.63 -0.78 -23.56
C ASN A 41 16.64 -1.92 -23.38
N ASN A 42 16.99 -2.60 -24.48
CA ASN A 42 17.96 -3.70 -24.54
C ASN A 42 19.36 -3.45 -23.92
N LYS A 43 19.69 -2.22 -23.52
CA LYS A 43 20.94 -1.85 -22.83
C LYS A 43 20.76 -1.41 -21.37
N ALA A 44 19.53 -1.24 -20.89
CA ALA A 44 19.27 -0.81 -19.52
C ALA A 44 19.54 -1.96 -18.55
N ARG A 45 20.48 -1.76 -17.61
CA ARG A 45 20.70 -2.69 -16.50
C ARG A 45 19.71 -2.37 -15.38
N TYR A 46 19.27 -3.40 -14.66
CA TYR A 46 18.46 -3.23 -13.46
C TYR A 46 19.18 -2.33 -12.46
N SER A 47 18.50 -1.29 -12.01
CA SER A 47 18.99 -0.35 -11.00
C SER A 47 17.85 0.00 -10.06
N PHE A 48 18.06 -0.22 -8.75
CA PHE A 48 17.03 0.04 -7.75
C PHE A 48 16.68 1.53 -7.65
N CYS A 49 17.67 2.41 -7.78
CA CYS A 49 17.42 3.86 -7.83
C CYS A 49 16.54 4.24 -9.02
N ASP A 50 16.74 3.61 -10.18
CA ASP A 50 15.90 3.87 -11.35
C ASP A 50 14.50 3.28 -11.21
N PHE A 51 14.39 2.12 -10.57
CA PHE A 51 13.10 1.50 -10.23
C PHE A 51 12.26 2.43 -9.35
N ILE A 52 12.82 2.93 -8.23
CA ILE A 52 12.14 3.85 -7.33
C ILE A 52 11.82 5.18 -8.02
N LYS A 53 12.75 5.71 -8.84
CA LYS A 53 12.56 6.98 -9.56
C LYS A 53 11.39 6.94 -10.55
N ARG A 54 11.19 5.81 -11.24
CA ARG A 54 10.05 5.58 -12.14
C ARG A 54 8.78 5.23 -11.38
N GLY A 55 8.92 4.42 -10.33
CA GLY A 55 7.86 4.02 -9.42
C GLY A 55 7.29 5.14 -8.54
N ARG A 56 7.82 6.36 -8.60
CA ARG A 56 7.40 7.51 -7.77
C ARG A 56 5.89 7.72 -7.75
N TYR A 57 5.23 7.61 -8.90
CA TYR A 57 3.78 7.78 -8.97
C TYR A 57 3.04 6.75 -8.09
N TYR A 58 3.40 5.47 -8.20
CA TYR A 58 2.82 4.39 -7.40
C TYR A 58 3.12 4.57 -5.90
N ILE A 59 4.34 5.01 -5.56
CA ILE A 59 4.73 5.31 -4.18
C ILE A 59 3.89 6.48 -3.62
N TYR A 60 3.73 7.58 -4.38
CA TYR A 60 2.93 8.71 -3.93
C TYR A 60 1.45 8.36 -3.78
N LEU A 61 0.90 7.55 -4.68
CA LEU A 61 -0.46 7.03 -4.56
C LEU A 61 -0.62 6.18 -3.30
N PHE A 62 0.32 5.26 -3.06
CA PHE A 62 0.31 4.40 -1.88
C PHE A 62 0.36 5.21 -0.59
N LEU A 63 1.26 6.20 -0.51
CA LEU A 63 1.39 7.06 0.66
C LEU A 63 0.16 7.94 0.88
N ARG A 64 -0.38 8.56 -0.18
CA ARG A 64 -1.59 9.38 -0.10
C ARG A 64 -2.77 8.55 0.42
N GLN A 65 -2.99 7.37 -0.14
CA GLN A 65 -4.10 6.52 0.26
C GLN A 65 -3.95 6.01 1.69
N SER A 66 -2.74 5.58 2.07
CA SER A 66 -2.42 5.15 3.43
C SER A 66 -2.66 6.28 4.44
N PHE A 67 -2.25 7.50 4.11
CA PHE A 67 -2.48 8.67 4.97
C PHE A 67 -3.96 8.95 5.20
N VAL A 68 -4.78 8.90 4.15
CA VAL A 68 -6.24 9.09 4.25
C VAL A 68 -6.87 8.02 5.14
N ILE A 69 -6.47 6.76 4.97
CA ILE A 69 -7.00 5.63 5.76
C ILE A 69 -6.61 5.77 7.23
N ILE A 70 -5.35 6.10 7.52
CA ILE A 70 -4.86 6.29 8.90
C ILE A 70 -5.61 7.45 9.57
N LEU A 71 -5.75 8.59 8.90
CA LEU A 71 -6.52 9.73 9.45
C LEU A 71 -7.98 9.35 9.71
N GLY A 72 -8.64 8.67 8.76
CA GLY A 72 -10.01 8.21 8.93
C GLY A 72 -10.16 7.27 10.14
N MET A 73 -9.20 6.35 10.32
CA MET A 73 -9.16 5.46 11.48
C MET A 73 -8.94 6.22 12.78
N THR A 74 -8.05 7.20 12.82
CA THR A 74 -7.83 8.03 14.01
C THR A 74 -9.10 8.77 14.41
N VAL A 75 -9.77 9.42 13.45
CA VAL A 75 -11.04 10.14 13.71
C VAL A 75 -12.13 9.19 14.21
N TYR A 76 -12.27 8.01 13.58
CA TYR A 76 -13.24 7.01 14.00
C TYR A 76 -13.00 6.53 15.44
N LEU A 77 -11.75 6.21 15.79
CA LEU A 77 -11.40 5.75 17.13
C LEU A 77 -11.59 6.84 18.19
N THR A 78 -11.28 8.11 17.85
CA THR A 78 -11.53 9.23 18.76
C THR A 78 -13.02 9.47 18.97
N ALA A 79 -13.83 9.39 17.90
CA ALA A 79 -15.28 9.58 18.00
C ALA A 79 -16.01 8.47 18.77
N MET A 80 -15.48 7.25 18.77
CA MET A 80 -16.02 6.13 19.56
C MET A 80 -15.61 6.20 21.04
N ARG A 81 -14.62 7.04 21.38
CA ARG A 81 -14.11 7.19 22.75
C ARG A 81 -14.90 8.22 23.58
N GLU A 82 -15.57 9.15 22.91
CA GLU A 82 -16.48 10.15 23.50
C GLU A 82 -17.89 9.58 23.70
#